data_AF-A0A7K1GBC4-F1
#
_entry.id   AF-A0A7K1GBC4-F1
#
_cell.length_a   1.000
_cell.length_b   1.000
_cell.length_c   1.000
_cell.angle_alpha   90.00
_cell.angle_beta   90.00
_cell.angle_gamma   90.00
#
_symmetry.space_group_name_H-M   'P 1'
#
loop_
_entity.id
_entity.type
_entity.pdbx_description
1 polymer ?
#
loop_
_entity_poly.entity_id
_entity_poly.type
_entity_poly.pdbx_seq_one_letter_code
_entity_poly.pdbx_strand_id
1 'polypeptide(L)'
;MRNKSLNYNWGNELKELGYTKKKVNHFRKKYKKHWLCIDYDLMGFILMFRVLGLDAFNKTKCIKHKDIEDMTSLTQIGFINMVNKIENEFKSFIDNGK
;
A
#
# COMPACT_ATOMS: atom_id res chain seq x y z
N MET A 1 -6.14 -13.94 18.71
CA MET A 1 -6.46 -13.64 17.29
C MET A 1 -5.88 -12.26 16.97
N ARG A 2 -4.92 -12.13 16.05
CA ARG A 2 -4.58 -10.79 15.54
C ARG A 2 -5.86 -10.22 14.93
N ASN A 3 -6.28 -9.04 15.37
CA ASN A 3 -7.43 -8.36 14.80
C ASN A 3 -7.21 -8.27 13.28
N LYS A 4 -8.19 -8.71 12.49
CA LYS A 4 -7.96 -8.99 11.06
C LYS A 4 -7.74 -7.73 10.21
N SER A 5 -7.75 -6.52 10.76
CA SER A 5 -7.63 -5.31 9.94
C SER A 5 -6.20 -4.78 9.84
N LEU A 6 -5.87 -4.24 8.65
CA LEU A 6 -4.63 -3.50 8.41
C LEU A 6 -4.48 -2.33 9.38
N ASN A 7 -5.60 -1.71 9.76
CA ASN A 7 -5.61 -0.57 10.67
C ASN A 7 -5.11 -0.93 12.06
N TYR A 8 -5.52 -2.09 12.57
CA TYR A 8 -5.12 -2.53 13.90
C TYR A 8 -3.69 -3.04 13.91
N ASN A 9 -3.30 -3.79 12.88
CA ASN A 9 -1.99 -4.43 12.85
C ASN A 9 -0.87 -3.44 12.48
N TRP A 10 -1.14 -2.50 11.56
CA TRP A 10 -0.11 -1.69 10.92
C TRP A 10 -0.49 -0.22 10.71
N GLY A 11 -1.58 0.24 11.33
CA GLY A 11 -2.14 1.56 11.05
C GLY A 11 -1.28 2.72 11.54
N ASN A 12 -0.47 2.53 12.58
CA ASN A 12 0.40 3.58 13.12
C ASN A 12 1.67 3.70 12.27
N GLU A 13 2.28 2.57 11.94
CA GLU A 13 3.45 2.45 11.07
C GLU A 13 3.15 3.07 9.70
N LEU A 14 1.99 2.78 9.13
CA LEU A 14 1.56 3.37 7.86
C LEU A 14 1.41 4.91 7.97
N LYS A 15 0.91 5.44 9.10
CA LYS A 15 0.83 6.89 9.32
C LYS A 15 2.22 7.51 9.45
N GLU A 16 3.14 6.88 10.18
CA GLU A 16 4.53 7.31 10.32
C GLU A 16 5.25 7.35 8.96
N LEU A 17 4.93 6.38 8.08
CA LEU A 17 5.39 6.36 6.69
C LEU A 17 4.67 7.38 5.79
N GLY A 18 3.75 8.19 6.33
CA GLY A 18 3.04 9.25 5.60
C GLY A 18 1.81 8.78 4.81
N TYR A 19 1.32 7.57 5.05
CA TYR A 19 0.06 7.13 4.47
C TYR A 19 -1.13 7.70 5.22
N THR A 20 -2.13 8.15 4.47
CA THR A 20 -3.42 8.56 5.02
C THR A 20 -4.40 7.40 4.95
N LYS A 21 -4.99 7.03 6.10
CA LYS A 21 -6.15 6.14 6.14
C LYS A 21 -7.33 6.78 5.42
N LYS A 22 -7.95 6.10 4.46
CA LYS A 22 -9.22 6.57 3.84
C LYS A 22 -10.43 5.78 4.32
N LYS A 23 -10.27 4.49 4.53
CA LYS A 23 -11.29 3.60 5.11
C LYS A 23 -10.60 2.42 5.79
N VAL A 24 -11.39 1.52 6.38
CA VAL A 24 -10.85 0.27 6.93
C VAL A 24 -10.14 -0.49 5.81
N ASN A 25 -8.96 -1.03 6.11
CA ASN A 25 -8.10 -1.78 5.20
C ASN A 25 -7.66 -1.04 3.93
N HIS A 26 -7.68 0.30 3.92
CA HIS A 26 -7.19 1.08 2.79
C HIS A 26 -6.44 2.33 3.25
N PHE A 27 -5.17 2.38 2.86
CA PHE A 27 -4.26 3.49 3.09
C PHE A 27 -3.74 4.01 1.75
N ARG A 28 -3.57 5.32 1.64
CA ARG A 28 -2.98 5.92 0.44
C ARG A 28 -1.98 7.02 0.76
N LYS A 29 -0.96 7.14 -0.08
CA LYS A 29 0.05 8.19 -0.06
C LYS A 29 0.16 8.80 -1.44
N LYS A 30 0.18 10.13 -1.53
CA LYS A 30 0.33 10.82 -2.82
C LYS A 30 1.80 10.81 -3.22
N TYR A 31 2.09 10.49 -4.48
CA TYR A 31 3.43 10.64 -5.06
C TYR A 31 3.31 11.19 -6.48
N LYS A 32 3.76 12.44 -6.69
CA LYS A 32 3.53 13.19 -7.94
C LYS A 32 2.03 13.18 -8.33
N LYS A 33 1.71 12.73 -9.55
CA LYS A 33 0.33 12.58 -10.07
C LYS A 33 -0.31 11.22 -9.76
N HIS A 34 0.33 10.39 -8.92
CA HIS A 34 -0.10 9.04 -8.61
C HIS A 34 -0.48 8.87 -7.14
N TRP A 35 -1.24 7.81 -6.85
CA TRP A 35 -1.52 7.32 -5.51
C TRP A 35 -0.84 5.99 -5.28
N LEU A 36 -0.05 5.89 -4.22
CA LEU A 36 0.45 4.64 -3.68
C LEU A 36 -0.58 4.13 -2.67
N CYS A 37 -1.16 2.97 -2.93
CA CYS A 37 -2.22 2.39 -2.12
C CYS A 37 -1.75 1.09 -1.46
N ILE A 38 -2.17 0.90 -0.22
CA ILE A 38 -1.98 -0.34 0.53
C ILE A 38 -3.35 -0.78 1.01
N ASP A 39 -3.79 -1.92 0.51
CA ASP A 39 -5.06 -2.55 0.80
C ASP A 39 -4.84 -3.89 1.50
N TYR A 40 -5.80 -4.33 2.33
CA TYR A 40 -5.78 -5.67 2.91
C TYR A 40 -7.09 -6.40 2.64
N ASP A 41 -6.99 -7.52 1.93
CA ASP A 41 -8.11 -8.43 1.73
C ASP A 41 -8.21 -9.42 2.91
N LEU A 42 -9.33 -9.35 3.61
CA LEU A 42 -9.63 -10.18 4.77
C LEU A 42 -9.91 -11.64 4.40
N MET A 43 -10.41 -11.89 3.19
CA MET A 43 -10.80 -13.24 2.76
C MET A 43 -9.59 -14.00 2.24
N GLY A 44 -8.77 -13.37 1.41
CA GLY A 44 -7.52 -13.96 0.92
C GLY A 44 -6.34 -13.83 1.87
N PHE A 45 -6.43 -13.04 2.94
CA PHE A 45 -5.30 -12.65 3.79
C PHE A 45 -4.14 -11.99 3.01
N ILE A 46 -4.48 -11.24 1.95
CA ILE A 46 -3.53 -10.65 1.01
C ILE A 46 -3.31 -9.18 1.33
N LEU A 47 -2.05 -8.77 1.44
CA LEU A 47 -1.70 -7.35 1.44
C LEU A 47 -1.38 -6.91 0.01
N MET A 48 -2.12 -5.92 -0.49
CA MET A 48 -2.04 -5.48 -1.87
C MET A 48 -1.44 -4.08 -1.92
N PHE A 49 -0.35 -3.92 -2.65
CA PHE A 49 0.28 -2.64 -2.94
C PHE A 49 -0.06 -2.24 -4.36
N ARG A 50 -0.56 -1.01 -4.57
CA ARG A 50 -1.00 -0.55 -5.89
C ARG A 50 -0.50 0.85 -6.19
N VAL A 51 -0.16 1.11 -7.45
CA VAL A 51 0.01 2.45 -8.00
C VAL A 51 -1.23 2.77 -8.81
N LEU A 52 -1.94 3.82 -8.42
CA LEU A 52 -3.06 4.34 -9.19
C LEU A 52 -2.64 5.63 -9.91
N GLY A 53 -2.69 5.61 -11.23
CA GLY A 53 -2.61 6.81 -12.07
C GLY A 53 -3.97 7.47 -12.22
N LEU A 54 -3.98 8.79 -12.43
CA LEU A 54 -5.18 9.53 -12.82
C LEU A 54 -5.20 9.64 -14.35
N ASP A 55 -6.33 9.29 -14.96
CA ASP A 55 -6.55 9.58 -16.38
C ASP A 55 -7.00 11.05 -16.59
N ALA A 56 -7.20 11.43 -17.85
CA ALA A 56 -7.65 12.77 -18.24
C ALA A 56 -9.04 13.16 -17.67
N PHE A 57 -9.80 12.18 -17.17
CA PHE A 57 -11.14 12.36 -16.61
C PHE A 57 -11.14 12.22 -15.07
N ASN A 58 -9.97 12.32 -14.42
CA ASN A 58 -9.77 12.13 -12.99
C ASN A 58 -10.19 10.74 -12.46
N LYS A 59 -10.32 9.74 -13.32
CA LYS A 59 -10.56 8.36 -12.88
C LYS A 59 -9.22 7.70 -12.54
N THR A 60 -9.21 6.94 -11.45
CA THR A 60 -8.02 6.19 -11.02
C THR A 60 -7.94 4.87 -11.76
N LYS A 61 -6.82 4.60 -12.43
CA LYS A 61 -6.48 3.31 -13.04
C LYS A 61 -5.27 2.72 -12.33
N CYS A 62 -5.34 1.43 -11.97
CA CYS A 62 -4.18 0.71 -11.46
C CYS A 62 -3.17 0.48 -12.60
N ILE A 63 -1.95 0.95 -12.42
CA ILE A 63 -0.87 0.86 -13.43
C ILE A 63 0.26 -0.08 -12.99
N LYS A 64 0.35 -0.37 -11.70
CA LYS A 64 1.27 -1.37 -11.14
C LYS A 64 0.69 -1.92 -9.84
N HIS A 65 0.86 -3.20 -9.59
CA HIS A 65 0.49 -3.81 -8.31
C HIS A 65 1.53 -4.82 -7.86
N LYS A 66 1.47 -5.15 -6.57
CA LYS A 66 2.25 -6.21 -5.94
C LYS A 66 1.44 -6.75 -4.78
N ASP A 67 1.21 -8.04 -4.81
CA ASP A 67 0.43 -8.73 -3.79
C ASP A 67 1.39 -9.57 -2.95
N ILE A 68 1.20 -9.53 -1.65
CA ILE A 68 1.99 -10.28 -0.69
C ILE A 68 1.03 -11.20 0.05
N GLU A 69 1.20 -12.48 -0.23
CA GLU A 69 0.51 -13.59 0.42
C GLU A 69 1.25 -13.93 1.72
N ASP A 70 0.49 -14.30 2.76
CA ASP A 70 0.97 -14.66 4.09
C ASP A 70 1.77 -13.58 4.86
N MET A 71 1.06 -12.92 5.78
CA MET A 71 1.63 -11.93 6.71
C MET A 71 1.74 -12.43 8.15
N THR A 72 1.55 -13.73 8.38
CA THR A 72 1.45 -14.28 9.74
C THR A 72 2.76 -14.16 10.51
N SER A 73 3.90 -14.26 9.83
CA SER A 73 5.25 -14.16 10.42
C SER A 73 5.82 -12.74 10.46
N LEU A 74 5.11 -11.75 9.90
CA LEU A 74 5.67 -10.41 9.70
C LEU A 74 5.79 -9.63 11.01
N THR A 75 7.01 -9.21 11.33
CA THR A 75 7.30 -8.29 12.44
C THR A 75 7.06 -6.84 12.04
N GLN A 76 7.02 -5.92 13.01
CA GLN A 76 6.86 -4.50 12.75
C GLN A 76 7.98 -3.92 11.87
N ILE A 77 9.23 -4.26 12.20
CA ILE A 77 10.39 -3.87 11.39
C ILE A 77 10.30 -4.49 9.99
N GLY A 78 9.91 -5.77 9.90
CA GLY A 78 9.73 -6.47 8.63
C GLY A 78 8.67 -5.79 7.75
N PHE A 79 7.55 -5.38 8.33
CA PHE A 79 6.50 -4.64 7.64
C PHE A 79 6.99 -3.29 7.12
N ILE A 80 7.62 -2.48 7.96
CA ILE A 80 8.14 -1.16 7.56
C ILE A 80 9.15 -1.30 6.42
N ASN A 81 10.09 -2.25 6.54
CA ASN A 81 11.11 -2.50 5.52
C ASN A 81 10.48 -2.94 4.20
N MET A 82 9.47 -3.80 4.25
CA MET A 82 8.72 -4.24 3.07
C MET A 82 7.99 -3.07 2.40
N VAL A 83 7.26 -2.25 3.16
CA VAL A 83 6.56 -1.07 2.62
C VAL A 83 7.57 -0.12 1.95
N ASN A 84 8.69 0.19 2.61
CA ASN A 84 9.71 1.05 2.05
C ASN A 84 10.33 0.49 0.77
N LYS A 85 10.62 -0.82 0.73
CA LYS A 85 11.16 -1.49 -0.46
C LYS A 85 10.20 -1.39 -1.64
N ILE A 86 8.91 -1.69 -1.43
CA ILE A 86 7.89 -1.66 -2.48
C ILE A 86 7.60 -0.22 -2.90
N GLU A 87 7.53 0.71 -1.95
CA GLU A 87 7.36 2.13 -2.22
C GLU A 87 8.50 2.67 -3.09
N ASN A 88 9.75 2.34 -2.80
CA ASN A 88 10.89 2.73 -3.62
C ASN A 88 10.81 2.13 -5.03
N GLU A 89 10.43 0.85 -5.14
CA GLU A 89 10.20 0.20 -6.43
C GLU A 89 9.13 0.93 -7.26
N PHE A 90 8.04 1.34 -6.62
CA PHE A 90 6.94 2.08 -7.25
C PHE A 90 7.33 3.50 -7.63
N LYS A 91 8.08 4.20 -6.78
CA LYS A 91 8.63 5.52 -7.09
C LYS A 91 9.56 5.46 -8.29
N SER A 92 10.50 4.51 -8.33
CA SER A 92 11.37 4.32 -9.48
C SER A 92 10.58 3.98 -10.75
N PHE A 93 9.51 3.19 -10.65
CA PHE A 93 8.63 2.92 -11.79
C PHE A 93 7.97 4.21 -12.32
N ILE A 94 7.40 5.03 -11.42
CA ILE A 94 6.78 6.32 -11.75
C ILE A 94 7.78 7.31 -12.34
N ASP A 95 8.98 7.39 -11.77
CA ASP A 95 10.02 8.34 -12.17
C ASP A 95 10.57 8.05 -13.56
N ASN A 96 10.58 6.78 -13.96
CA ASN A 96 11.00 6.34 -15.29
C ASN A 96 9.88 6.42 -16.35
N GLY A 97 8.71 6.99 -16.01
CA GLY A 97 7.62 7.26 -16.96
C GLY A 97 6.98 6.01 -17.56
N LYS A 98 7.01 4.88 -16.86
CA LYS A 98 6.36 3.63 -17.27
C LYS A 98 5.00 3.45 -16.60
#